data_AF-A0A943JXG5-F1
#
_entry.id   AF-A0A943JXG5-F1
#
_cell.length_a   1.000
_cell.length_b   1.000
_cell.length_c   1.000
_cell.angle_alpha   90.00
_cell.angle_beta   90.00
_cell.angle_gamma   90.00
#
_symmetry.space_group_name_H-M   'P 1'
#
loop_
_entity.id
_entity.type
_entity.pdbx_description
1 polymer ?
#
loop_
_entity_poly.entity_id
_entity_poly.type
_entity_poly.pdbx_seq_one_letter_code
_entity_poly.pdbx_strand_id
1 'polypeptide(L)'
;MDLEVENRMLVSELIRKVLVGAISVREAVTMFPFDTDDKSIEAAYHALIHYEADEDLRKRDILYKEEQDEYLELIFQTLGNGESLPDNIIRNYEKYYPKANIPHKHDTMGSIKSFLRFLNIK
;
A
#
# COMPACT_ATOMS: atom_id res chain seq x y z
N MET A 1 -13.10 10.21 16.83
CA MET A 1 -11.94 9.36 16.53
C MET A 1 -11.04 10.19 15.63
N ASP A 2 -9.73 10.13 15.82
CA ASP A 2 -8.81 11.00 15.09
C ASP A 2 -8.78 10.63 13.60
N LEU A 3 -8.75 11.62 12.71
CA LEU A 3 -8.81 11.41 11.26
C LEU A 3 -7.68 10.49 10.76
N GLU A 4 -6.49 10.58 11.36
CA GLU A 4 -5.38 9.68 11.07
C GLU A 4 -5.72 8.22 11.39
N VAL A 5 -6.35 7.96 12.54
CA VAL A 5 -6.78 6.62 12.95
C VAL A 5 -7.84 6.08 12.00
N GLU A 6 -8.81 6.91 11.60
CA GLU A 6 -9.82 6.53 10.60
C GLU A 6 -9.18 6.17 9.25
N ASN A 7 -8.20 6.95 8.81
CA ASN A 7 -7.46 6.68 7.57
C ASN A 7 -6.64 5.40 7.64
N ARG A 8 -5.99 5.09 8.77
CA ARG A 8 -5.28 3.83 8.98
C ARG A 8 -6.23 2.64 8.93
N MET A 9 -7.38 2.73 9.60
CA MET A 9 -8.40 1.68 9.58
C MET A 9 -8.98 1.46 8.18
N LEU A 10 -9.18 2.54 7.41
CA LEU A 10 -9.57 2.46 6.01
C LEU A 10 -8.53 1.68 5.20
N VAL A 11 -7.26 2.06 5.29
CA VAL A 11 -6.15 1.41 4.57
C VAL A 11 -6.00 -0.06 4.96
N SER A 12 -6.15 -0.38 6.25
CA SER A 12 -6.19 -1.76 6.75
C SER A 12 -7.26 -2.58 6.02
N GLU A 13 -8.48 -2.08 5.94
CA GLU A 13 -9.57 -2.79 5.27
C GLU A 13 -9.35 -2.94 3.76
N LEU A 14 -8.73 -1.95 3.11
CA LEU A 14 -8.37 -2.04 1.69
C LEU A 14 -7.36 -3.16 1.44
N ILE A 15 -6.29 -3.25 2.24
CA ILE A 15 -5.27 -4.29 2.13
C ILE A 15 -5.89 -5.67 2.40
N ARG A 16 -6.70 -5.80 3.44
CA ARG A 16 -7.41 -7.05 3.76
C ARG A 16 -8.26 -7.53 2.58
N LYS A 17 -9.02 -6.62 1.95
CA LYS A 17 -9.85 -6.93 0.76
C LYS A 17 -9.01 -7.36 -0.45
N VAL A 18 -7.83 -6.77 -0.65
CA VAL A 18 -6.90 -7.20 -1.69
C VAL A 18 -6.42 -8.62 -1.43
N LEU A 19 -5.96 -8.92 -0.21
CA LEU A 19 -5.43 -10.25 0.15
C LEU A 19 -6.45 -11.37 -0.03
N VAL A 20 -7.72 -11.13 0.33
CA VAL A 20 -8.80 -12.12 0.13
C VAL A 20 -9.38 -12.12 -1.28
N GLY A 21 -8.85 -11.30 -2.20
CA GLY A 21 -9.30 -11.20 -3.58
C GLY A 21 -10.68 -10.57 -3.76
N ALA A 22 -11.17 -9.80 -2.78
CA ALA A 22 -12.46 -9.12 -2.85
C ALA A 22 -12.40 -7.86 -3.74
N ILE A 23 -11.24 -7.20 -3.82
CA ILE A 23 -10.96 -6.09 -4.74
C ILE A 23 -9.55 -6.24 -5.32
N SER A 24 -9.31 -5.67 -6.50
CA SER A 24 -7.97 -5.56 -7.07
C SER A 24 -7.11 -4.51 -6.36
N VAL A 25 -5.78 -4.62 -6.48
CA VAL A 25 -4.85 -3.57 -6.01
C VAL A 25 -5.18 -2.22 -6.64
N ARG A 26 -5.52 -2.24 -7.95
CA ARG A 26 -5.94 -1.03 -8.68
C ARG A 26 -7.14 -0.36 -8.03
N GLU A 27 -8.17 -1.11 -7.65
CA GLU A 27 -9.34 -0.57 -6.95
C GLU A 27 -8.96 -0.03 -5.58
N ALA A 28 -8.18 -0.79 -4.81
CA ALA A 28 -7.71 -0.37 -3.49
C ALA A 28 -6.97 0.98 -3.56
N VAL A 29 -6.00 1.12 -4.46
CA VAL A 29 -5.21 2.34 -4.68
C VAL A 29 -6.09 3.57 -4.96
N THR A 30 -7.22 3.42 -5.66
CA THR A 30 -8.13 4.55 -5.91
C THR A 30 -8.92 5.00 -4.69
N MET A 31 -9.00 4.16 -3.65
CA MET A 31 -9.71 4.42 -2.41
C MET A 31 -8.78 4.81 -1.24
N PHE A 32 -7.47 4.90 -1.46
CA PHE A 32 -6.53 5.36 -0.44
C PHE A 32 -6.84 6.81 -0.02
N PRO A 33 -6.63 7.15 1.27
CA PRO A 33 -6.82 8.51 1.74
C PRO A 33 -5.83 9.46 1.05
N PHE A 34 -6.33 10.61 0.62
CA PHE A 34 -5.56 11.66 -0.04
C PHE A 34 -4.94 12.61 1.00
N ASP A 35 -3.87 13.32 0.61
CA ASP A 35 -3.25 14.39 1.40
C ASP A 35 -2.88 14.00 2.84
N THR A 36 -2.43 12.75 3.03
CA THR A 36 -1.93 12.26 4.31
C THR A 36 -0.42 12.49 4.45
N ASP A 37 0.01 12.96 5.61
CA ASP A 37 1.43 12.99 6.02
C ASP A 37 1.81 11.75 6.87
N ASP A 38 0.88 10.81 7.04
CA ASP A 38 1.08 9.58 7.81
C ASP A 38 2.01 8.60 7.08
N LYS A 39 3.22 8.47 7.60
CA LYS A 39 4.26 7.57 7.06
C LYS A 39 3.88 6.10 7.04
N SER A 40 2.97 5.68 7.92
CA SER A 40 2.44 4.31 7.92
C SER A 40 1.56 4.06 6.71
N ILE A 41 0.75 5.05 6.34
CA ILE A 41 -0.10 4.99 5.14
C ILE A 41 0.75 5.08 3.87
N GLU A 42 1.78 5.93 3.85
CA GLU A 42 2.76 6.01 2.75
C GLU A 42 3.45 4.66 2.52
N ALA A 43 3.96 4.02 3.59
CA ALA A 43 4.58 2.71 3.51
C ALA A 43 3.60 1.63 3.04
N ALA A 44 2.37 1.62 3.55
CA ALA A 44 1.32 0.68 3.16
C ALA A 44 0.93 0.83 1.68
N TYR A 45 0.87 2.07 1.17
CA TYR A 45 0.67 2.33 -0.25
C TYR A 45 1.79 1.68 -1.07
N HIS A 46 3.06 1.95 -0.74
CA HIS A 46 4.19 1.37 -1.45
C HIS A 46 4.19 -0.17 -1.41
N ALA A 47 3.86 -0.78 -0.27
CA ALA A 47 3.74 -2.22 -0.15
C ALA A 47 2.73 -2.81 -1.14
N LEU A 48 1.55 -2.20 -1.31
CA LEU A 48 0.57 -2.63 -2.31
C LEU A 48 1.06 -2.46 -3.75
N ILE A 49 1.78 -1.37 -4.03
CA ILE A 49 2.33 -1.15 -5.37
C ILE A 49 3.36 -2.22 -5.74
N HIS A 50 4.23 -2.59 -4.78
CA HIS A 50 5.16 -3.71 -4.96
C HIS A 50 4.43 -5.04 -5.12
N TYR A 51 3.38 -5.27 -4.32
CA TYR A 51 2.56 -6.47 -4.43
C TYR A 51 1.97 -6.68 -5.82
N GLU A 52 1.49 -5.60 -6.46
CA GLU A 52 1.05 -5.68 -7.86
C GLU A 52 2.22 -5.88 -8.81
N ALA A 53 3.30 -5.10 -8.67
CA ALA A 53 4.44 -5.18 -9.59
C ALA A 53 5.05 -6.59 -9.65
N ASP A 54 5.01 -7.31 -8.53
CA ASP A 54 5.56 -8.64 -8.39
C ASP A 54 4.53 -9.77 -8.65
N GLU A 55 3.36 -9.47 -9.25
CA GLU A 55 2.29 -10.46 -9.50
C GLU A 55 2.81 -11.70 -10.25
N ASP A 56 3.58 -11.50 -11.32
CA ASP A 56 4.16 -12.61 -12.10
C ASP A 56 5.17 -13.42 -11.30
N LEU A 57 5.93 -12.78 -10.41
CA LEU A 57 6.87 -13.46 -9.51
C LEU A 57 6.11 -14.27 -8.45
N ARG A 58 5.07 -13.70 -7.84
CA ARG A 58 4.21 -14.40 -6.88
C ARG A 58 3.46 -15.59 -7.49
N LYS A 59 3.15 -15.55 -8.78
CA LYS A 59 2.53 -16.69 -9.49
C LYS A 59 3.47 -17.87 -9.67
N ARG A 60 4.79 -17.62 -9.77
CA ARG A 60 5.81 -18.66 -10.05
C ARG A 60 6.57 -19.13 -8.81
N ASP A 61 6.63 -18.31 -7.76
CA ASP A 61 7.35 -18.59 -6.51
C ASP A 61 6.39 -18.51 -5.32
N ILE A 62 6.03 -19.67 -4.79
CA ILE A 62 5.04 -19.80 -3.72
C ILE A 62 5.57 -19.27 -2.38
N LEU A 63 6.86 -19.47 -2.10
CA LEU A 63 7.47 -19.00 -0.85
C LEU A 63 7.50 -17.47 -0.85
N TYR A 64 7.91 -16.89 -1.98
CA TYR A 64 7.89 -15.44 -2.16
C TYR A 64 6.48 -14.85 -2.03
N LYS A 65 5.47 -15.55 -2.56
CA LYS A 65 4.07 -15.15 -2.40
C LYS A 65 3.66 -15.15 -0.92
N GLU A 66 3.99 -16.21 -0.19
CA GLU A 66 3.69 -16.33 1.25
C GLU A 66 4.36 -15.20 2.04
N GLU A 67 5.63 -14.91 1.78
CA GLU A 67 6.35 -13.79 2.40
C GLU A 67 5.68 -12.44 2.13
N GLN A 68 5.23 -12.18 0.90
CA GLN A 68 4.52 -10.94 0.58
C GLN A 68 3.14 -10.85 1.23
N ASP A 69 2.39 -11.95 1.28
CA ASP A 69 1.07 -11.99 1.92
C ASP A 69 1.21 -11.77 3.44
N GLU A 70 2.17 -12.43 4.10
CA GLU A 70 2.47 -12.25 5.53
C GLU A 70 2.87 -10.81 5.84
N TYR A 71 3.63 -10.18 4.95
CA TYR A 71 4.04 -8.79 5.11
C TYR A 71 2.86 -7.81 5.01
N LEU A 72 1.97 -8.00 4.04
CA LEU A 72 0.73 -7.23 3.95
C LEU A 72 -0.22 -7.53 5.12
N GLU A 73 -0.19 -8.76 5.65
CA GLU A 73 -0.95 -9.15 6.83
C GLU A 73 -0.51 -8.38 8.07
N LEU A 74 0.79 -8.33 8.33
CA LEU A 74 1.37 -7.49 9.38
C LEU A 74 0.89 -6.04 9.26
N ILE A 75 0.97 -5.48 8.04
CA ILE A 75 0.57 -4.08 7.80
C ILE A 75 -0.91 -3.86 8.13
N PHE A 76 -1.82 -4.69 7.59
CA PHE A 76 -3.25 -4.43 7.82
C PHE A 76 -3.64 -4.67 9.27
N GLN A 77 -3.05 -5.65 9.96
CA GLN A 77 -3.35 -5.91 11.36
C GLN A 77 -2.92 -4.72 12.24
N THR A 78 -1.70 -4.20 12.05
CA THR A 78 -1.22 -3.02 12.79
C THR A 78 -2.10 -1.80 12.53
N LEU A 79 -2.35 -1.47 11.25
CA LEU A 79 -3.18 -0.31 10.90
C LEU A 79 -4.63 -0.45 11.37
N GLY A 80 -5.16 -1.68 11.42
CA GLY A 80 -6.52 -1.98 11.89
C GLY A 80 -6.73 -1.68 13.37
N ASN A 81 -5.66 -1.70 14.17
CA ASN A 81 -5.67 -1.26 15.56
C ASN A 81 -5.57 0.27 15.70
N GLY A 82 -5.46 1.01 14.60
CA GLY A 82 -5.18 2.44 14.59
C GLY A 82 -3.70 2.79 14.86
N GLU A 83 -2.84 1.77 14.95
CA GLU A 83 -1.43 1.92 15.29
C GLU A 83 -0.59 2.32 14.07
N SER A 84 0.51 3.03 14.31
CA SER A 84 1.51 3.31 13.28
C SER A 84 2.33 2.04 12.99
N LEU A 85 2.82 1.91 11.76
CA LEU A 85 3.75 0.84 11.43
C LEU A 85 5.08 1.00 12.20
N PRO A 86 5.76 -0.11 12.53
CA PRO A 86 7.11 -0.07 13.09
C PRO A 86 8.11 0.78 12.28
N ASP A 87 8.97 1.53 12.95
CA ASP A 87 9.96 2.43 12.33
C ASP A 87 10.84 1.76 11.26
N ASN A 88 11.21 0.50 11.47
CA ASN A 88 12.01 -0.26 10.50
C ASN A 88 11.27 -0.49 9.18
N ILE A 89 9.94 -0.65 9.23
CA ILE A 89 9.10 -0.77 8.04
C ILE A 89 9.02 0.58 7.32
N ILE A 90 8.75 1.66 8.07
CA ILE A 90 8.68 3.02 7.50
C ILE A 90 9.99 3.39 6.81
N ARG A 91 11.13 3.19 7.50
CA ARG A 91 12.46 3.54 6.99
C ARG A 91 12.88 2.71 5.77
N ASN A 92 12.44 1.46 5.67
CA ASN A 92 12.70 0.63 4.50
C ASN A 92 12.11 1.25 3.23
N TYR A 93 10.97 1.93 3.33
CA TYR A 93 10.35 2.63 2.21
C TYR A 93 10.90 4.05 2.01
N GLU A 94 11.13 4.80 3.08
CA GLU A 94 11.72 6.16 2.98
C GLU A 94 13.08 6.18 2.28
N LYS A 95 13.86 5.09 2.40
CA LYS A 95 15.15 4.94 1.72
C LYS A 95 15.07 5.11 0.21
N TYR A 96 13.95 4.71 -0.40
CA TYR A 96 13.74 4.75 -1.85
C TYR A 96 12.78 5.84 -2.29
N TYR A 97 11.93 6.33 -1.38
CA TYR A 97 10.93 7.37 -1.65
C TYR A 97 10.90 8.41 -0.52
N PRO A 98 11.57 9.57 -0.65
CA PRO A 98 11.55 10.61 0.38
C PRO A 98 10.16 11.23 0.60
N LYS A 99 9.24 11.02 -0.35
CA LYS A 99 7.78 11.22 -0.21
C LYS A 99 7.07 10.19 -1.08
N ALA A 100 6.06 9.52 -0.55
CA ALA A 100 5.17 8.72 -1.38
C ALA A 100 4.41 9.63 -2.35
N ASN A 101 4.34 9.24 -3.63
CA ASN A 101 3.44 9.88 -4.62
C ASN A 101 2.00 9.39 -4.40
N ILE A 102 1.49 9.58 -3.18
CA ILE A 102 0.04 9.47 -2.95
C ILE A 102 -0.61 10.60 -3.75
N PRO A 103 -1.61 10.33 -4.59
CA PRO A 103 -2.20 11.34 -5.44
C PRO A 103 -2.77 12.51 -4.63
N HIS A 104 -2.31 13.73 -4.90
CA HIS A 104 -2.70 14.94 -4.15
C HIS A 104 -3.97 15.65 -4.66
N LYS A 105 -4.83 14.98 -5.44
CA LYS A 105 -6.15 15.50 -5.84
C LYS A 105 -6.91 14.46 -6.65
N HIS A 106 -8.19 14.78 -6.87
CA HIS A 106 -9.24 14.09 -7.63
C HIS A 106 -8.91 13.81 -9.12
N ASP A 107 -7.65 13.51 -9.45
CA ASP A 107 -7.16 13.16 -10.78
C ASP A 107 -6.69 11.70 -10.78
N THR A 108 -7.68 10.81 -10.73
CA THR A 108 -7.50 9.34 -10.77
C THR A 108 -6.66 8.89 -11.96
N MET A 109 -6.66 9.67 -13.05
CA MET A 109 -5.85 9.45 -14.24
C MET A 109 -4.34 9.67 -13.96
N GLY A 110 -4.00 10.65 -13.12
CA GLY A 110 -2.62 10.97 -12.72
C GLY A 110 -2.00 9.89 -11.82
N SER A 111 -2.77 9.38 -10.87
CA SER A 111 -2.42 8.25 -10.00
C SER A 111 -2.10 7.00 -10.80
N ILE A 112 -2.99 6.66 -11.73
CA ILE A 112 -2.83 5.53 -12.64
C ILE A 112 -1.64 5.75 -13.56
N LYS A 113 -1.39 6.98 -14.03
CA LYS A 113 -0.21 7.29 -14.87
C LYS A 113 1.11 7.22 -14.09
N SER A 114 1.10 7.53 -12.79
CA SER A 114 2.27 7.37 -11.91
C SER A 114 2.50 5.89 -11.61
N PHE A 115 1.45 5.16 -11.29
CA PHE A 115 1.45 3.71 -11.09
C PHE A 115 1.92 2.96 -12.35
N LEU A 116 1.34 3.23 -13.51
CA LEU A 116 1.76 2.64 -14.79
C LEU A 116 3.17 3.04 -15.20
N ARG A 117 3.64 4.24 -14.81
CA ARG A 117 5.05 4.61 -15.01
C ARG A 117 5.96 3.79 -14.09
N PHE A 118 5.61 3.64 -12.82
CA PHE A 118 6.34 2.81 -11.88
C PHE A 118 6.50 1.37 -12.38
N LEU A 119 5.42 0.78 -12.92
CA LEU A 119 5.43 -0.56 -13.51
C LEU A 119 6.25 -0.69 -14.82
N ASN A 120 6.64 0.42 -15.46
CA ASN A 120 7.32 0.43 -16.76
C ASN A 120 8.79 0.89 -16.70
N ILE A 121 9.37 1.09 -15.52
CA ILE A 121 10.79 1.42 -15.39
C ILE A 121 11.60 0.13 -15.62
N LYS A 122 12.31 0.06 -16.75
CA LYS A 122 13.34 -0.95 -17.06
C LYS A 122 14.68 -0.59 -16.43
#